data_AF-A0A535N806-F1
#
_entry.id   AF-A0A535N806-F1
#
_cell.length_a   1.000
_cell.length_b   1.000
_cell.length_c   1.000
_cell.angle_alpha   90.00
_cell.angle_beta   90.00
_cell.angle_gamma   90.00
#
_symmetry.space_group_name_H-M   'P 1'
#
loop_
_entity.id
_entity.type
_entity.pdbx_description
1 polymer ?
#
loop_
_entity_poly.entity_id
_entity_poly.type
_entity_poly.pdbx_seq_one_letter_code
_entity_poly.pdbx_strand_id
1 'polypeptide(L)'
;MADVLTLAALAAVLAYFIVANLGERNRVARILTLAAGAAAAAVAVLAGLAVLLVYALSTAIGRSVAGGTRGAVTIALPLIGAGALGLLYLWPPVQRAAARVLPLRPGSPVGYAAVVLALLFTGLQLGTQLSEDVLSAIAAGPPLTNTDIVAQDVPLLLLGFVGVGIFLRRSTRETLARLGLLPPRAHWWPIAAAGILVFILLGAGIEKAASVLTPGTQEQVSRVTTALFRRFDNPAAVVFLAVIAGVAEEVVFRGALQPRFGLVATAFLFATVHTQYGITFASLEVFVLGLGLGWLRSASGSTLPGIVTHAGYDLAVGLIGLLH
;
A
#
# COMPACT_ATOMS: atom_id res chain seq x y z
N MET A 1 -13.16 -18.32 2.44
CA MET A 1 -14.00 -17.22 2.98
C MET A 1 -13.25 -15.89 3.03
N ALA A 2 -11.92 -15.87 3.21
CA ALA A 2 -11.10 -14.63 3.16
C ALA A 2 -11.20 -13.88 1.82
N ASP A 3 -11.39 -14.58 0.69
CA ASP A 3 -11.46 -13.93 -0.63
C ASP A 3 -12.71 -13.07 -0.84
N VAL A 4 -13.87 -13.48 -0.33
CA VAL A 4 -15.13 -12.77 -0.58
C VAL A 4 -15.17 -11.42 0.14
N LEU A 5 -14.69 -11.38 1.39
CA LEU A 5 -14.63 -10.14 2.16
C LEU A 5 -13.60 -9.16 1.58
N THR A 6 -12.45 -9.67 1.15
CA THR A 6 -11.40 -8.86 0.51
C THR A 6 -11.89 -8.28 -0.81
N LEU A 7 -12.49 -9.11 -1.68
CA LEU A 7 -13.08 -8.65 -2.93
C LEU A 7 -14.22 -7.65 -2.71
N ALA A 8 -15.07 -7.87 -1.70
CA ALA A 8 -16.14 -6.92 -1.35
C ALA A 8 -15.58 -5.58 -0.86
N ALA A 9 -14.53 -5.59 -0.04
CA ALA A 9 -13.86 -4.38 0.42
C ALA A 9 -13.22 -3.61 -0.76
N LEU A 10 -12.53 -4.31 -1.66
CA LEU A 10 -11.94 -3.71 -2.86
C LEU A 10 -13.01 -3.14 -3.79
N ALA A 11 -14.12 -3.85 -3.99
CA ALA A 11 -15.26 -3.36 -4.76
C ALA A 11 -15.88 -2.10 -4.13
N ALA A 12 -16.01 -2.05 -2.80
CA ALA A 12 -16.50 -0.87 -2.09
C ALA A 12 -15.56 0.34 -2.27
N VAL A 13 -14.24 0.12 -2.21
CA VAL A 13 -13.24 1.16 -2.48
C VAL A 13 -13.33 1.67 -3.93
N LEU A 14 -13.48 0.77 -4.91
CA LEU A 14 -13.68 1.15 -6.31
C LEU A 14 -14.95 1.99 -6.49
N ALA A 15 -16.08 1.54 -5.94
CA ALA A 15 -17.34 2.27 -5.98
C ALA A 15 -17.22 3.66 -5.34
N TYR A 16 -16.53 3.75 -4.20
CA TYR A 16 -16.25 5.02 -3.53
C TYR A 16 -15.45 5.98 -4.42
N PHE A 17 -14.41 5.49 -5.13
CA PHE A 17 -13.66 6.32 -6.07
C PHE A 17 -14.45 6.70 -7.33
N ILE A 18 -15.40 5.88 -7.79
CA ILE A 18 -16.32 6.26 -8.87
C ILE A 18 -17.15 7.49 -8.43
N VAL A 19 -17.77 7.43 -7.25
CA VAL A 19 -18.56 8.55 -6.69
C VAL A 19 -17.67 9.78 -6.46
N ALA A 20 -16.45 9.59 -5.96
CA ALA A 20 -15.48 10.67 -5.77
C ALA A 20 -15.12 11.38 -7.09
N ASN A 21 -14.94 10.62 -8.17
CA ASN A 21 -14.68 11.17 -9.48
C ASN A 21 -15.88 11.96 -10.02
N LEU A 22 -17.10 11.45 -9.86
CA LEU A 22 -18.32 12.18 -10.23
C LEU A 22 -18.46 13.48 -9.40
N GLY A 23 -18.05 13.44 -8.13
CA GLY A 23 -18.06 14.57 -7.21
C GLY A 23 -17.24 15.78 -7.66
N GLU A 24 -16.35 15.62 -8.63
CA GLU A 24 -15.56 16.74 -9.14
C GLU A 24 -16.36 17.67 -10.06
N ARG A 25 -17.50 17.21 -10.57
CA ARG A 25 -18.43 18.01 -11.39
C ARG A 25 -19.83 18.09 -10.77
N ASN A 26 -20.20 17.15 -9.89
CA ASN A 26 -21.53 17.06 -9.31
C ASN A 26 -21.52 17.31 -7.79
N ARG A 27 -22.36 18.24 -7.32
CA ARG A 27 -22.43 18.63 -5.90
C ARG A 27 -22.95 17.50 -4.99
N VAL A 28 -23.91 16.71 -5.43
CA VAL A 28 -24.46 15.59 -4.64
C VAL A 28 -23.41 14.51 -4.46
N ALA A 29 -22.77 14.07 -5.56
CA ALA A 29 -21.70 13.07 -5.49
C ALA A 29 -20.51 13.55 -4.64
N ARG A 30 -20.21 14.86 -4.66
CA ARG A 30 -19.22 15.47 -3.76
C ARG A 30 -19.60 15.29 -2.30
N ILE A 31 -20.83 15.66 -1.92
CA ILE A 31 -21.31 15.54 -0.54
C ILE A 31 -21.28 14.07 -0.11
N LEU A 32 -21.76 13.15 -0.95
CA LEU A 32 -21.72 11.72 -0.66
C LEU A 32 -20.29 11.21 -0.44
N THR A 33 -19.33 11.66 -1.24
CA THR A 33 -17.91 11.30 -1.06
C THR A 33 -17.38 11.79 0.28
N LEU A 34 -17.60 13.07 0.60
CA LEU A 34 -17.12 13.64 1.86
C LEU A 34 -17.78 12.97 3.06
N ALA A 35 -19.09 12.74 3.01
CA ALA A 35 -19.85 12.09 4.07
C ALA A 35 -19.43 10.64 4.29
N ALA A 36 -19.23 9.86 3.22
CA ALA A 36 -18.79 8.47 3.33
C ALA A 36 -17.37 8.37 3.90
N GLY A 37 -16.43 9.21 3.46
CA GLY A 37 -15.10 9.26 4.05
C GLY A 37 -15.10 9.73 5.51
N ALA A 38 -15.95 10.71 5.85
CA ALA A 38 -16.13 11.16 7.23
C ALA A 38 -16.70 10.05 8.13
N ALA A 39 -17.70 9.31 7.62
CA ALA A 39 -18.29 8.19 8.32
C ALA A 39 -17.26 7.07 8.56
N ALA A 40 -16.48 6.70 7.54
CA ALA A 40 -15.39 5.73 7.69
C ALA A 40 -14.36 6.18 8.73
N ALA A 41 -13.99 7.46 8.73
CA ALA A 41 -13.07 8.03 9.70
C ALA A 41 -13.64 8.04 11.13
N ALA A 42 -14.92 8.39 11.30
CA ALA A 42 -15.61 8.31 12.59
C ALA A 42 -15.71 6.87 13.09
N VAL A 43 -16.00 5.91 12.22
CA VAL A 43 -16.02 4.47 12.56
C VAL A 43 -14.66 4.03 13.06
N ALA A 44 -13.55 4.46 12.45
CA ALA A 44 -12.20 4.13 12.94
C ALA A 44 -11.93 4.70 14.35
N VAL A 45 -12.35 5.94 14.63
CA VAL A 45 -12.25 6.52 15.98
C VAL A 45 -13.07 5.70 16.98
N LEU A 46 -14.34 5.43 16.65
CA LEU A 46 -15.24 4.67 17.52
C LEU A 46 -14.74 3.24 17.76
N ALA A 47 -14.19 2.58 16.74
CA ALA A 47 -13.60 1.26 16.86
C ALA A 47 -12.40 1.26 17.81
N GLY A 48 -11.47 2.21 17.69
CA GLY A 48 -10.35 2.32 18.61
C GLY A 48 -10.79 2.65 20.04
N LEU A 49 -11.77 3.53 20.23
CA LEU A 49 -12.36 3.80 21.56
C LEU A 49 -13.06 2.56 22.15
N ALA A 50 -13.76 1.79 21.31
CA ALA A 50 -14.40 0.55 21.72
C ALA A 50 -13.38 -0.49 22.18
N VAL A 51 -12.22 -0.62 21.51
CA VAL A 51 -11.12 -1.49 21.96
C VAL A 51 -10.66 -1.12 23.38
N LEU A 52 -10.44 0.17 23.64
CA LEU A 52 -10.04 0.66 24.97
C LEU A 52 -11.13 0.43 26.02
N LEU A 53 -12.39 0.67 25.67
CA LEU A 53 -13.52 0.45 26.58
C LEU A 53 -13.70 -1.03 26.92
N VAL A 54 -13.67 -1.91 25.92
CA VAL A 54 -13.76 -3.37 26.12
C VAL A 54 -12.61 -3.87 26.98
N TYR A 55 -11.40 -3.36 26.75
CA TYR A 55 -10.25 -3.66 27.60
C TYR A 55 -10.50 -3.23 29.06
N ALA A 56 -10.87 -1.97 29.28
CA ALA A 56 -11.12 -1.43 30.61
C ALA A 56 -12.22 -2.22 31.36
N LEU A 57 -13.36 -2.48 30.70
CA LEU A 57 -14.45 -3.25 31.29
C LEU A 57 -14.02 -4.69 31.62
N SER A 58 -13.28 -5.34 30.74
CA SER A 58 -12.78 -6.70 30.97
C SER A 58 -11.86 -6.77 32.17
N THR A 59 -10.94 -5.80 32.32
CA THR A 59 -10.06 -5.72 33.48
C THR A 59 -10.81 -5.41 34.77
N ALA A 60 -11.84 -4.57 34.72
CA ALA A 60 -12.67 -4.23 35.89
C ALA A 60 -13.44 -5.42 36.45
N ILE A 61 -13.82 -6.39 35.60
CA ILE A 61 -14.48 -7.64 36.00
C ILE A 61 -13.51 -8.80 36.21
N GLY A 62 -12.21 -8.54 36.28
CA GLY A 62 -11.17 -9.54 36.54
C GLY A 62 -10.90 -10.52 35.37
N ARG A 63 -11.35 -10.20 34.15
CA ARG A 63 -11.02 -10.99 32.96
C ARG A 63 -9.68 -10.56 32.39
N SER A 64 -8.82 -11.53 32.09
CA SER A 64 -7.60 -11.29 31.33
C SER A 64 -7.95 -11.05 29.85
N VAL A 65 -7.31 -10.05 29.25
CA VAL A 65 -7.40 -9.75 27.81
C VAL A 65 -6.05 -10.06 27.18
N ALA A 66 -6.06 -10.79 26.07
CA ALA A 66 -4.86 -11.09 25.31
C ALA A 66 -4.13 -9.78 24.91
N GLY A 67 -2.79 -9.76 25.05
CA GLY A 67 -1.97 -8.56 24.80
C GLY A 67 -2.00 -7.48 25.89
N GLY A 68 -2.91 -7.58 26.87
CA GLY A 68 -3.03 -6.65 28.00
C GLY A 68 -3.19 -5.19 27.57
N THR A 69 -2.77 -4.26 28.44
CA THR A 69 -2.85 -2.81 28.16
C THR A 69 -2.11 -2.44 26.88
N ARG A 70 -0.92 -3.02 26.68
CA ARG A 70 -0.07 -2.70 25.53
C ARG A 70 -0.78 -3.02 24.23
N GLY A 71 -1.33 -4.24 24.09
CA GLY A 71 -2.06 -4.67 22.90
C GLY A 71 -3.27 -3.79 22.60
N ALA A 72 -4.09 -3.49 23.61
CA ALA A 72 -5.25 -2.62 23.45
C ALA A 72 -4.85 -1.21 22.97
N VAL A 73 -3.79 -0.64 23.54
CA VAL A 73 -3.29 0.69 23.18
C VAL A 73 -2.67 0.71 21.77
N THR A 74 -1.89 -0.31 21.40
CA THR A 74 -1.25 -0.39 20.08
C THR A 74 -2.25 -0.56 18.94
N ILE A 75 -3.40 -1.20 19.18
CA ILE A 75 -4.49 -1.27 18.20
C ILE A 75 -5.27 0.05 18.17
N ALA A 76 -5.65 0.56 19.34
CA ALA A 76 -6.58 1.68 19.44
C ALA A 76 -5.99 3.01 18.95
N LEU A 77 -4.75 3.34 19.36
CA LEU A 77 -4.18 4.66 19.07
C LEU A 77 -3.98 4.94 17.58
N PRO A 78 -3.44 4.01 16.77
CA PRO A 78 -3.34 4.22 15.33
C PRO A 78 -4.71 4.42 14.65
N LEU A 79 -5.73 3.66 15.05
CA LEU A 79 -7.09 3.80 14.51
C LEU A 79 -7.73 5.14 14.89
N ILE A 80 -7.63 5.54 16.15
CA ILE A 80 -8.12 6.84 16.64
C ILE A 80 -7.39 7.98 15.93
N GLY A 81 -6.06 7.91 15.83
CA GLY A 81 -5.25 8.93 15.17
C GLY A 81 -5.59 9.07 13.70
N ALA A 82 -5.67 7.96 12.96
CA ALA A 82 -6.05 7.95 11.54
C ALA A 82 -7.47 8.49 11.31
N GLY A 83 -8.43 8.05 12.12
CA GLY A 83 -9.82 8.52 12.03
C GLY A 83 -9.96 10.00 12.40
N ALA A 84 -9.30 10.46 13.46
CA ALA A 84 -9.30 11.86 13.86
C ALA A 84 -8.66 12.75 12.79
N LEU A 85 -7.51 12.37 12.23
CA LEU A 85 -6.88 13.09 11.12
C LEU A 85 -7.76 13.09 9.87
N GLY A 86 -8.44 11.98 9.56
CA GLY A 86 -9.40 11.90 8.45
C GLY A 86 -10.57 12.87 8.61
N LEU A 87 -11.14 12.95 9.82
CA LEU A 87 -12.21 13.92 10.15
C LEU A 87 -11.70 15.36 10.08
N LEU A 88 -10.51 15.64 10.63
CA LEU A 88 -9.87 16.96 10.55
C LEU A 88 -9.63 17.38 9.09
N TYR A 89 -9.32 16.43 8.21
CA TYR A 89 -9.09 16.69 6.79
C TYR A 89 -10.34 17.13 6.02
N LEU A 90 -11.55 17.03 6.59
CA LEU A 90 -12.75 17.69 6.03
C LEU A 90 -12.59 19.22 6.00
N TRP A 91 -11.82 19.78 6.94
CA TRP A 91 -11.73 21.21 7.11
C TRP A 91 -10.78 21.84 6.07
N PRO A 92 -11.25 22.80 5.24
CA PRO A 92 -10.42 23.38 4.17
C PRO A 92 -9.07 23.99 4.59
N PRO A 93 -8.91 24.61 5.78
CA PRO A 93 -7.60 25.04 6.28
C PRO A 93 -6.61 23.89 6.45
N VAL A 94 -7.06 22.72 6.93
CA VAL A 94 -6.23 21.53 7.12
C VAL A 94 -5.76 21.00 5.76
N GLN A 95 -6.66 20.94 4.77
CA GLN A 95 -6.29 20.55 3.40
C GLN A 95 -5.26 21.50 2.80
N ARG A 96 -5.42 22.81 3.01
CA ARG A 96 -4.46 23.82 2.54
C ARG A 96 -3.10 23.71 3.26
N ALA A 97 -3.09 23.40 4.55
CA ALA A 97 -1.87 23.18 5.30
C ALA A 97 -1.12 21.93 4.80
N ALA A 98 -1.82 20.83 4.60
CA ALA A 98 -1.24 19.60 4.05
C ALA A 98 -0.68 19.81 2.64
N ALA A 99 -1.37 20.61 1.81
CA ALA A 99 -0.93 20.96 0.46
C ALA A 99 0.35 21.82 0.41
N ARG A 100 0.86 22.33 1.55
CA ARG A 100 2.16 23.01 1.61
C ARG A 100 3.34 22.04 1.57
N VAL A 101 3.11 20.79 1.97
CA VAL A 101 4.16 19.75 2.11
C VAL A 101 3.97 18.65 1.06
N LEU A 102 2.73 18.31 0.73
CA LEU A 102 2.39 17.28 -0.24
C LEU A 102 1.71 17.93 -1.47
N PRO A 103 1.85 17.37 -2.68
CA PRO A 103 1.22 17.87 -3.91
C PRO A 103 -0.30 17.58 -3.98
N LEU A 104 -0.99 17.80 -2.87
CA LEU A 104 -2.42 17.62 -2.72
C LEU A 104 -3.16 18.80 -3.35
N ARG A 105 -4.36 18.53 -3.88
CA ARG A 105 -5.27 19.56 -4.42
C ARG A 105 -6.41 19.80 -3.43
N PRO A 106 -6.39 20.88 -2.61
CA PRO A 106 -7.46 21.19 -1.69
C PRO A 106 -8.81 21.30 -2.41
N GLY A 107 -9.87 20.81 -1.78
CA GLY A 107 -11.23 20.82 -2.29
C GLY A 107 -11.56 19.74 -3.32
N SER A 108 -10.59 18.94 -3.78
CA SER A 108 -10.81 17.77 -4.65
C SER A 108 -11.46 16.63 -3.86
N PRO A 109 -12.67 16.15 -4.23
CA PRO A 109 -13.28 14.98 -3.59
C PRO A 109 -12.46 13.71 -3.76
N VAL A 110 -11.79 13.54 -4.92
CA VAL A 110 -10.88 12.40 -5.14
C VAL A 110 -9.63 12.52 -4.28
N GLY A 111 -9.08 13.73 -4.14
CA GLY A 111 -7.97 13.98 -3.22
C GLY A 111 -8.34 13.69 -1.77
N TYR A 112 -9.53 14.11 -1.34
CA TYR A 112 -10.07 13.79 -0.02
C TYR A 112 -10.22 12.28 0.19
N ALA A 113 -10.86 11.58 -0.75
CA ALA A 113 -11.04 10.14 -0.70
C ALA A 113 -9.69 9.40 -0.57
N ALA A 114 -8.71 9.79 -1.38
CA ALA A 114 -7.37 9.20 -1.33
C ALA A 114 -6.66 9.43 0.00
N VAL A 115 -6.69 10.66 0.54
CA VAL A 115 -6.04 10.98 1.83
C VAL A 115 -6.68 10.23 2.98
N VAL A 116 -8.02 10.23 3.07
CA VAL A 116 -8.73 9.53 4.14
C VAL A 116 -8.47 8.04 4.08
N LEU A 117 -8.59 7.41 2.90
CA LEU A 117 -8.31 5.98 2.78
C LEU A 117 -6.84 5.64 3.08
N ALA A 118 -5.89 6.46 2.65
CA ALA A 118 -4.48 6.26 2.96
C ALA A 118 -4.22 6.34 4.48
N LEU A 119 -4.82 7.31 5.18
CA LEU A 119 -4.74 7.43 6.63
C LEU A 119 -5.35 6.21 7.33
N LEU A 120 -6.58 5.84 6.96
CA LEU A 120 -7.29 4.72 7.58
C LEU A 120 -6.57 3.39 7.36
N PHE A 121 -6.10 3.14 6.13
CA PHE A 121 -5.32 1.97 5.81
C PHE A 121 -4.02 1.95 6.62
N THR A 122 -3.29 3.06 6.68
CA THR A 122 -2.05 3.15 7.46
C THR A 122 -2.30 2.93 8.95
N GLY A 123 -3.34 3.54 9.51
CA GLY A 123 -3.72 3.35 10.92
C GLY A 123 -4.07 1.90 11.23
N LEU A 124 -4.82 1.24 10.35
CA LEU A 124 -5.13 -0.18 10.48
C LEU A 124 -3.87 -1.04 10.44
N GLN A 125 -3.00 -0.85 9.44
CA GLN A 125 -1.79 -1.66 9.30
C GLN A 125 -0.79 -1.45 10.42
N LEU A 126 -0.59 -0.21 10.89
CA LEU A 126 0.25 0.06 12.04
C LEU A 126 -0.34 -0.55 13.31
N GLY A 127 -1.66 -0.48 13.50
CA GLY A 127 -2.34 -1.12 14.62
C GLY A 127 -2.05 -2.62 14.67
N THR A 128 -2.30 -3.32 13.58
CA THR A 128 -2.08 -4.77 13.45
C THR A 128 -0.60 -5.15 13.63
N GLN A 129 0.31 -4.49 12.92
CA GLN A 129 1.74 -4.84 12.97
C GLN A 129 2.39 -4.56 14.33
N LEU A 130 1.87 -3.61 15.12
CA LEU A 130 2.37 -3.32 16.46
C LEU A 130 1.73 -4.19 17.55
N SER A 131 0.56 -4.76 17.29
CA SER A 131 -0.19 -5.54 18.28
C SER A 131 -0.03 -7.05 18.12
N GLU A 132 0.20 -7.52 16.90
CA GLU A 132 0.24 -8.93 16.55
C GLU A 132 1.64 -9.32 16.04
N ASP A 133 2.02 -10.57 16.29
CA ASP A 133 3.18 -11.17 15.60
C ASP A 133 2.76 -11.53 14.17
N VAL A 134 2.72 -10.51 13.31
CA VAL A 134 2.26 -10.62 11.92
C VAL A 134 3.10 -11.63 11.13
N LEU A 135 4.40 -11.73 11.43
CA LEU A 135 5.32 -12.66 10.77
C LEU A 135 4.93 -14.10 11.12
N SER A 136 4.71 -14.40 12.40
CA SER A 136 4.25 -15.74 12.81
C SER A 136 2.84 -16.06 12.28
N ALA A 137 1.93 -15.08 12.27
CA ALA A 137 0.59 -15.26 11.72
C ALA A 137 0.61 -15.60 10.22
N ILE A 138 1.45 -14.89 9.44
CA ILE A 138 1.62 -15.15 8.00
C ILE A 138 2.32 -16.50 7.76
N ALA A 139 3.37 -16.83 8.53
CA ALA A 139 4.08 -18.11 8.41
C ALA A 139 3.17 -19.33 8.68
N ALA A 140 2.18 -19.19 9.57
CA ALA A 140 1.21 -20.23 9.88
C ALA A 140 0.07 -20.34 8.83
N GLY A 141 -0.06 -19.34 7.95
CA GLY A 141 -1.07 -19.28 6.91
C GLY A 141 -0.79 -20.22 5.73
N PRO A 142 -1.79 -20.43 4.85
CA PRO A 142 -1.55 -21.11 3.59
C PRO A 142 -0.61 -20.27 2.68
N PRO A 143 0.19 -20.93 1.83
CA PRO A 143 1.00 -20.24 0.83
C PRO A 143 0.10 -19.52 -0.18
N LEU A 144 0.63 -18.45 -0.77
CA LEU A 144 -0.07 -17.73 -1.83
C LEU A 144 -0.26 -18.62 -3.05
N THR A 145 -1.41 -18.44 -3.69
CA THR A 145 -1.79 -19.08 -4.94
C THR A 145 -1.86 -18.05 -6.05
N ASN A 146 -1.81 -18.50 -7.31
CA ASN A 146 -2.04 -17.59 -8.45
C ASN A 146 -3.39 -16.87 -8.34
N THR A 147 -4.41 -17.52 -7.78
CA THR A 147 -5.73 -16.91 -7.56
C THR A 147 -5.66 -15.77 -6.56
N ASP A 148 -4.90 -15.92 -5.48
CA ASP A 148 -4.74 -14.86 -4.46
C ASP A 148 -4.06 -13.63 -5.05
N ILE A 149 -2.98 -13.85 -5.83
CA ILE A 149 -2.28 -12.79 -6.55
C ILE A 149 -3.22 -12.05 -7.51
N VAL A 150 -3.99 -12.78 -8.33
CA VAL A 150 -4.97 -12.17 -9.24
C VAL A 150 -6.06 -11.41 -8.48
N ALA A 151 -6.57 -11.99 -7.39
CA ALA A 151 -7.63 -11.40 -6.58
C ALA A 151 -7.18 -10.12 -5.86
N GLN A 152 -5.88 -9.96 -5.62
CA GLN A 152 -5.29 -8.74 -5.04
C GLN A 152 -4.90 -7.72 -6.12
N ASP A 153 -4.13 -8.15 -7.12
CA ASP A 153 -3.46 -7.25 -8.06
C ASP A 153 -4.38 -6.72 -9.15
N VAL A 154 -5.38 -7.51 -9.60
CA VAL A 154 -6.33 -7.02 -10.61
C VAL A 154 -7.20 -5.89 -10.03
N PRO A 155 -7.83 -6.02 -8.84
CA PRO A 155 -8.54 -4.90 -8.26
C PRO A 155 -7.65 -3.70 -7.93
N LEU A 156 -6.40 -3.93 -7.52
CA LEU A 156 -5.43 -2.86 -7.31
C LEU A 156 -5.16 -2.12 -8.63
N LEU A 157 -4.85 -2.84 -9.71
CA LEU A 157 -4.67 -2.26 -11.04
C LEU A 157 -5.89 -1.43 -11.46
N LEU A 158 -7.09 -1.99 -11.31
CA LEU A 158 -8.36 -1.30 -11.60
C LEU A 158 -8.52 -0.03 -10.74
N LEU A 159 -8.12 -0.07 -9.47
CA LEU A 159 -8.13 1.08 -8.57
C LEU A 159 -7.23 2.21 -9.08
N GLY A 160 -6.10 1.90 -9.72
CA GLY A 160 -5.26 2.89 -10.38
C GLY A 160 -6.01 3.65 -11.47
N PHE A 161 -6.66 2.93 -12.38
CA PHE A 161 -7.45 3.50 -13.49
C PHE A 161 -8.71 4.25 -13.02
N VAL A 162 -9.49 3.65 -12.14
CA VAL A 162 -10.70 4.26 -11.56
C VAL A 162 -10.33 5.46 -10.69
N GLY A 163 -9.27 5.38 -9.91
CA GLY A 163 -8.77 6.47 -9.05
C GLY A 163 -8.32 7.71 -9.83
N VAL A 164 -7.92 7.56 -11.10
CA VAL A 164 -7.69 8.71 -12.00
C VAL A 164 -8.90 9.07 -12.85
N GLY A 165 -9.98 8.29 -12.81
CA GLY A 165 -11.26 8.63 -13.42
C GLY A 165 -11.40 8.26 -14.89
N ILE A 166 -10.85 7.11 -15.29
CA ILE A 166 -11.07 6.53 -16.63
C ILE A 166 -12.58 6.50 -16.94
N PHE A 167 -12.97 6.95 -18.13
CA PHE A 167 -14.36 7.02 -18.64
C PHE A 167 -15.35 7.89 -17.83
N LEU A 168 -14.99 8.36 -16.64
CA LEU A 168 -15.81 9.29 -15.85
C LEU A 168 -15.44 10.74 -16.14
N ARG A 169 -14.14 11.03 -16.24
CA ARG A 169 -13.62 12.39 -16.46
C ARG A 169 -12.50 12.47 -17.47
N ARG A 170 -11.89 11.33 -17.81
CA ARG A 170 -10.75 11.20 -18.72
C ARG A 170 -11.03 10.14 -19.76
N SER A 171 -10.69 10.43 -21.01
CA SER A 171 -10.57 9.44 -22.08
C SER A 171 -9.44 8.44 -21.81
N THR A 172 -9.35 7.38 -22.61
CA THR A 172 -8.27 6.38 -22.50
C THR A 172 -6.90 7.03 -22.61
N ARG A 173 -6.68 7.89 -23.62
CA ARG A 173 -5.39 8.55 -23.84
C ARG A 173 -4.99 9.46 -22.68
N GLU A 174 -5.93 10.26 -22.17
CA GLU A 174 -5.68 11.12 -21.00
C GLU A 174 -5.41 10.32 -19.73
N THR A 175 -6.05 9.16 -19.60
CA THR A 175 -5.81 8.23 -18.49
C THR A 175 -4.41 7.65 -18.55
N LEU A 176 -3.98 7.14 -19.71
CA LEU A 176 -2.63 6.63 -19.91
C LEU A 176 -1.58 7.72 -19.65
N ALA A 177 -1.79 8.93 -20.17
CA ALA A 177 -0.92 10.07 -19.88
C ALA A 177 -0.87 10.40 -18.37
N ARG A 178 -2.02 10.42 -17.69
CA ARG A 178 -2.11 10.71 -16.25
C ARG A 178 -1.44 9.65 -15.39
N LEU A 179 -1.54 8.38 -15.77
CA LEU A 179 -0.88 7.26 -15.09
C LEU A 179 0.60 7.13 -15.46
N GLY A 180 1.10 7.90 -16.42
CA GLY A 180 2.48 7.79 -16.90
C GLY A 180 2.72 6.54 -17.75
N LEU A 181 1.69 5.96 -18.37
CA LEU A 181 1.79 4.76 -19.20
C LEU A 181 2.13 5.05 -20.67
N LEU A 182 2.58 6.27 -20.96
CA LEU A 182 3.16 6.60 -22.26
C LEU A 182 4.67 6.31 -22.27
N PRO A 183 5.24 5.84 -23.39
CA PRO A 183 6.66 5.55 -23.50
C PRO A 183 7.53 6.77 -23.12
N PRO A 184 8.58 6.57 -22.30
CA PRO A 184 9.56 7.61 -22.01
C PRO A 184 10.54 7.79 -23.18
N ARG A 185 11.47 8.74 -23.05
CA ARG A 185 12.64 8.83 -23.94
C ARG A 185 13.47 7.55 -23.85
N ALA A 186 14.06 7.13 -24.96
CA ALA A 186 14.74 5.83 -25.08
C ALA A 186 15.86 5.59 -24.05
N HIS A 187 16.57 6.63 -23.60
CA HIS A 187 17.64 6.50 -22.60
C HIS A 187 17.15 6.04 -21.21
N TRP A 188 15.84 6.07 -20.94
CA TRP A 188 15.31 5.57 -19.68
C TRP A 188 15.27 4.04 -19.60
N TRP A 189 15.28 3.32 -20.73
CA TRP A 189 15.32 1.85 -20.73
C TRP A 189 16.63 1.28 -20.19
N PRO A 190 17.83 1.71 -20.65
CA PRO A 190 19.07 1.24 -20.03
C PRO A 190 19.21 1.71 -18.57
N ILE A 191 18.66 2.88 -18.20
CA ILE A 191 18.62 3.31 -16.78
C ILE A 191 17.73 2.37 -15.95
N ALA A 192 16.56 1.97 -16.46
CA ALA A 192 15.69 1.02 -15.79
C ALA A 192 16.37 -0.35 -15.61
N ALA A 193 17.08 -0.82 -16.65
CA ALA A 193 17.83 -2.07 -16.58
C ALA A 193 18.98 -2.00 -15.56
N ALA A 194 19.74 -0.89 -15.54
CA ALA A 194 20.76 -0.65 -14.51
C ALA A 194 20.15 -0.55 -13.11
N GLY A 195 18.94 0.00 -13.00
CA GLY A 195 18.17 0.06 -11.77
C GLY A 195 17.91 -1.31 -11.14
N ILE A 196 17.69 -2.36 -11.96
CA ILE A 196 17.51 -3.74 -11.47
C ILE A 196 18.76 -4.17 -10.68
N LEU A 197 19.95 -3.98 -11.27
CA LEU A 197 21.21 -4.32 -10.60
C LEU A 197 21.41 -3.50 -9.32
N VAL A 198 21.12 -2.20 -9.36
CA VAL A 198 21.20 -1.34 -8.17
C VAL A 198 20.28 -1.84 -7.06
N PHE A 199 19.06 -2.25 -7.39
CA PHE A 199 18.10 -2.76 -6.42
C PHE A 199 18.57 -4.08 -5.81
N ILE A 200 19.09 -5.00 -6.61
CA ILE A 200 19.70 -6.24 -6.13
C ILE A 200 20.84 -5.96 -5.15
N LEU A 201 21.75 -5.05 -5.51
CA LEU A 201 22.89 -4.70 -4.65
C LEU A 201 22.45 -4.01 -3.35
N LEU A 202 21.44 -3.13 -3.41
CA LEU A 202 20.88 -2.48 -2.24
C LEU A 202 20.16 -3.47 -1.32
N GLY A 203 19.32 -4.34 -1.88
CA GLY A 203 18.62 -5.39 -1.13
C GLY A 203 19.61 -6.33 -0.44
N ALA A 204 20.59 -6.84 -1.17
CA ALA A 204 21.65 -7.67 -0.60
C ALA A 204 22.45 -6.97 0.51
N GLY A 205 22.71 -5.66 0.36
CA GLY A 205 23.36 -4.85 1.39
C GLY A 205 22.52 -4.69 2.65
N ILE A 206 21.22 -4.43 2.50
CA ILE A 206 20.27 -4.28 3.62
C ILE A 206 20.06 -5.62 4.32
N GLU A 207 19.85 -6.70 3.57
CA GLU A 207 19.78 -8.06 4.10
C GLU A 207 21.05 -8.42 4.86
N LYS A 208 22.24 -8.10 4.31
CA LYS A 208 23.50 -8.34 5.02
C LYS A 208 23.56 -7.59 6.34
N ALA A 209 23.15 -6.31 6.36
CA ALA A 209 23.07 -5.54 7.60
C ALA A 209 22.06 -6.17 8.58
N ALA A 210 20.89 -6.59 8.11
CA ALA A 210 19.86 -7.24 8.91
C ALA A 210 20.36 -8.56 9.53
N SER A 211 21.13 -9.36 8.77
CA SER A 211 21.71 -10.62 9.25
C SER A 211 22.71 -10.43 10.39
N VAL A 212 23.33 -9.25 10.50
CA VAL A 212 24.31 -8.92 11.56
C VAL A 212 23.61 -8.22 12.74
N LEU A 213 22.74 -7.25 12.46
CA LEU A 213 22.11 -6.40 13.47
C LEU A 213 20.90 -7.06 14.14
N THR A 214 20.12 -7.84 13.38
CA THR A 214 18.87 -8.47 13.82
C THR A 214 18.73 -9.90 13.25
N PRO A 215 19.69 -10.81 13.54
CA PRO A 215 19.74 -12.14 12.92
C PRO A 215 18.46 -12.96 13.10
N GLY A 216 17.89 -12.99 14.32
CA GLY A 216 16.67 -13.77 14.58
C GLY A 216 15.45 -13.27 13.82
N THR A 217 15.30 -11.95 13.67
CA THR A 217 14.24 -11.35 12.87
C THR A 217 14.45 -11.61 11.37
N GLN A 218 15.69 -11.51 10.88
CA GLN A 218 16.00 -11.79 9.48
C GLN A 218 15.71 -13.26 9.13
N GLU A 219 16.04 -14.19 10.01
CA GLU A 219 15.71 -15.61 9.82
C GLU A 219 14.19 -15.83 9.78
N GLN A 220 13.44 -15.13 10.64
CA GLN A 220 11.97 -15.20 10.62
C GLN A 220 11.39 -14.65 9.32
N VAL A 221 11.88 -13.50 8.82
CA VAL A 221 11.47 -12.93 7.54
C VAL A 221 11.77 -13.90 6.39
N SER A 222 12.97 -14.50 6.36
CA SER A 222 13.32 -15.50 5.35
C SER A 222 12.38 -16.71 5.37
N ARG A 223 12.07 -17.25 6.55
CA ARG A 223 11.10 -18.35 6.69
C ARG A 223 9.70 -17.96 6.21
N VAL A 224 9.24 -16.75 6.55
CA VAL A 224 7.95 -16.23 6.08
C VAL A 224 7.92 -16.12 4.57
N THR A 225 8.94 -15.51 3.95
CA THR A 225 9.03 -15.36 2.49
C THR A 225 9.01 -16.72 1.80
N THR A 226 9.84 -17.68 2.26
CA THR A 226 9.86 -19.04 1.69
C THR A 226 8.53 -19.75 1.85
N ALA A 227 7.92 -19.69 3.03
CA ALA A 227 6.62 -20.32 3.28
C ALA A 227 5.50 -19.72 2.42
N LEU A 228 5.49 -18.39 2.28
CA LEU A 228 4.48 -17.63 1.56
C LEU A 228 4.55 -17.90 0.05
N PHE A 229 5.75 -17.92 -0.52
CA PHE A 229 5.97 -18.04 -1.96
C PHE A 229 6.34 -19.45 -2.44
N ARG A 230 6.32 -20.48 -1.59
CA ARG A 230 6.69 -21.87 -1.97
C ARG A 230 5.96 -22.47 -3.17
N ARG A 231 4.80 -21.94 -3.56
CA ARG A 231 4.05 -22.39 -4.76
C ARG A 231 4.55 -21.76 -6.06
N PHE A 232 5.45 -20.79 -5.98
CA PHE A 232 6.12 -20.13 -7.10
C PHE A 232 7.51 -20.75 -7.29
N ASP A 233 7.56 -22.08 -7.38
CA ASP A 233 8.76 -22.93 -7.38
C ASP A 233 9.32 -23.21 -8.78
N ASN A 234 8.82 -22.52 -9.81
CA ASN A 234 9.24 -22.69 -11.19
C ASN A 234 9.34 -21.34 -11.91
N PRO A 235 10.18 -21.23 -12.95
CA PRO A 235 10.42 -19.95 -13.63
C PRO A 235 9.16 -19.27 -14.17
N ALA A 236 8.19 -20.04 -14.68
CA ALA A 236 6.95 -19.48 -15.23
C ALA A 236 6.09 -18.81 -14.14
N ALA A 237 6.00 -19.42 -12.95
CA ALA A 237 5.31 -18.85 -11.82
C ALA A 237 6.01 -17.58 -11.30
N VAL A 238 7.34 -17.57 -11.22
CA VAL A 238 8.12 -16.38 -10.84
C VAL A 238 7.91 -15.23 -11.83
N VAL A 239 7.97 -15.51 -13.14
CA VAL A 239 7.70 -14.50 -14.18
C VAL A 239 6.28 -13.94 -14.05
N PHE A 240 5.29 -14.82 -13.83
CA PHE A 240 3.91 -14.40 -13.64
C PHE A 240 3.78 -13.42 -12.46
N LEU A 241 4.29 -13.80 -11.29
CA LEU A 241 4.25 -13.00 -10.06
C LEU A 241 4.95 -11.64 -10.25
N ALA A 242 6.19 -11.66 -10.77
CA ALA A 242 6.98 -10.45 -10.95
C ALA A 242 6.31 -9.44 -11.90
N VAL A 243 5.72 -9.92 -13.00
CA VAL A 243 5.06 -9.04 -13.98
C VAL A 243 3.75 -8.49 -13.46
N ILE A 244 2.90 -9.33 -12.84
CA ILE A 244 1.58 -8.87 -12.38
C ILE A 244 1.70 -7.87 -11.23
N ALA A 245 2.55 -8.16 -10.24
CA ALA A 245 2.82 -7.26 -9.11
C ALA A 245 3.47 -5.97 -9.61
N GLY A 246 4.55 -6.08 -10.41
CA GLY A 246 5.25 -4.93 -10.97
C GLY A 246 4.35 -3.99 -11.79
N VAL A 247 3.38 -4.52 -12.53
CA VAL A 247 2.41 -3.68 -13.28
C VAL A 247 1.35 -3.09 -12.34
N ALA A 248 0.69 -3.91 -11.53
CA ALA A 248 -0.42 -3.48 -10.69
C ALA A 248 0.00 -2.43 -9.66
N GLU A 249 1.09 -2.69 -8.95
CA GLU A 249 1.58 -1.82 -7.91
C GLU A 249 2.11 -0.50 -8.49
N GLU A 250 2.92 -0.53 -9.54
CA GLU A 250 3.46 0.71 -10.12
C GLU A 250 2.36 1.60 -10.72
N VAL A 251 1.31 1.02 -11.33
CA VAL A 251 0.16 1.79 -11.83
C VAL A 251 -0.56 2.52 -10.69
N VAL A 252 -0.76 1.88 -9.54
CA VAL A 252 -1.41 2.52 -8.39
C VAL A 252 -0.47 3.50 -7.69
N PHE A 253 0.69 3.05 -7.27
CA PHE A 253 1.59 3.85 -6.46
C PHE A 253 2.22 4.96 -7.29
N ARG A 254 2.86 4.67 -8.42
CA ARG A 254 3.63 5.66 -9.20
C ARG A 254 2.72 6.41 -10.17
N GLY A 255 1.73 5.72 -10.73
CA GLY A 255 0.75 6.34 -11.62
C GLY A 255 -0.30 7.17 -10.88
N ALA A 256 -1.06 6.56 -9.97
CA ALA A 256 -2.22 7.20 -9.35
C ALA A 256 -1.87 8.02 -8.10
N LEU A 257 -1.13 7.45 -7.14
CA LEU A 257 -0.90 8.03 -5.82
C LEU A 257 0.22 9.08 -5.80
N GLN A 258 1.38 8.78 -6.41
CA GLN A 258 2.56 9.64 -6.34
C GLN A 258 2.33 11.06 -6.85
N PRO A 259 1.60 11.31 -7.96
CA PRO A 259 1.34 12.68 -8.38
C PRO A 259 0.38 13.46 -7.45
N ARG A 260 -0.17 12.81 -6.40
CA ARG A 260 -1.02 13.42 -5.36
C ARG A 260 -0.32 13.52 -4.02
N PHE A 261 0.48 12.52 -3.66
CA PHE A 261 1.15 12.43 -2.36
C PHE A 261 2.64 12.78 -2.41
N GLY A 262 3.25 12.84 -3.58
CA GLY A 262 4.68 13.03 -3.73
C GLY A 262 5.47 11.76 -3.43
N LEU A 263 6.79 11.85 -3.62
CA LEU A 263 7.71 10.72 -3.58
C LEU A 263 7.66 9.96 -2.23
N VAL A 264 7.95 10.67 -1.14
CA VAL A 264 8.20 10.07 0.17
C VAL A 264 6.94 9.44 0.75
N ALA A 265 5.81 10.16 0.72
CA ALA A 265 4.55 9.64 1.25
C ALA A 265 4.05 8.43 0.46
N THR A 266 4.24 8.39 -0.87
CA THR A 266 3.90 7.20 -1.66
C THR A 266 4.82 6.03 -1.38
N ALA A 267 6.13 6.23 -1.25
CA ALA A 267 7.06 5.16 -0.86
C ALA A 267 6.73 4.61 0.55
N PHE A 268 6.30 5.46 1.48
CA PHE A 268 5.85 5.04 2.80
C PHE A 268 4.55 4.22 2.75
N LEU A 269 3.57 4.64 1.95
CA LEU A 269 2.34 3.86 1.73
C LEU A 269 2.64 2.51 1.06
N PHE A 270 3.61 2.49 0.13
CA PHE A 270 4.09 1.28 -0.52
C PHE A 270 4.70 0.30 0.49
N ALA A 271 5.58 0.75 1.38
CA ALA A 271 6.11 -0.11 2.44
C ALA A 271 5.01 -0.59 3.41
N THR A 272 4.02 0.25 3.72
CA THR A 272 2.92 -0.08 4.64
C THR A 272 2.02 -1.22 4.12
N VAL A 273 1.89 -1.42 2.80
CA VAL A 273 1.10 -2.56 2.27
C VAL A 273 1.85 -3.90 2.36
N HIS A 274 3.18 -3.87 2.52
CA HIS A 274 4.04 -5.06 2.53
C HIS A 274 4.18 -5.66 3.94
N THR A 275 3.05 -6.06 4.54
CA THR A 275 2.99 -6.53 5.91
C THR A 275 3.71 -7.86 6.14
N GLN A 276 3.97 -8.63 5.09
CA GLN A 276 4.76 -9.87 5.14
C GLN A 276 6.20 -9.67 5.61
N TYR A 277 6.70 -8.44 5.58
CA TYR A 277 8.03 -8.10 6.09
C TYR A 277 8.01 -7.59 7.53
N GLY A 278 6.83 -7.31 8.10
CA GLY A 278 6.67 -6.66 9.40
C GLY A 278 7.42 -5.32 9.50
N ILE A 279 7.56 -4.78 10.71
CA ILE A 279 8.37 -3.57 10.94
C ILE A 279 9.83 -3.98 11.14
N THR A 280 10.52 -4.29 10.04
CA THR A 280 11.89 -4.83 10.01
C THR A 280 12.76 -4.14 8.95
N PHE A 281 14.04 -4.53 8.85
CA PHE A 281 14.92 -4.08 7.77
C PHE A 281 14.38 -4.41 6.37
N ALA A 282 13.62 -5.48 6.20
CA ALA A 282 12.98 -5.80 4.91
C ALA A 282 11.91 -4.77 4.54
N SER A 283 11.13 -4.25 5.49
CA SER A 283 10.20 -3.13 5.20
C SER A 283 10.92 -1.82 4.89
N LEU A 284 12.11 -1.60 5.49
CA LEU A 284 12.98 -0.47 5.16
C LEU A 284 13.53 -0.61 3.74
N GLU A 285 13.90 -1.82 3.32
CA GLU A 285 14.28 -2.11 1.94
C GLU A 285 13.14 -1.75 0.98
N VAL A 286 11.91 -2.24 1.22
CA VAL A 286 10.74 -1.91 0.40
C VAL A 286 10.53 -0.39 0.32
N PHE A 287 10.70 0.34 1.43
CA PHE A 287 10.62 1.79 1.44
C PHE A 287 11.70 2.44 0.55
N VAL A 288 12.96 2.00 0.67
CA VAL A 288 14.10 2.54 -0.09
C VAL A 288 13.98 2.24 -1.58
N LEU A 289 13.65 0.99 -1.95
CA LEU A 289 13.36 0.62 -3.33
C LEU A 289 12.16 1.43 -3.85
N GLY A 290 11.18 1.65 -2.99
CA GLY A 290 10.01 2.45 -3.30
C GLY A 290 10.33 3.91 -3.63
N LEU A 291 11.32 4.51 -2.97
CA LEU A 291 11.88 5.82 -3.30
C LEU A 291 12.59 5.80 -4.67
N GLY A 292 13.36 4.75 -4.96
CA GLY A 292 14.03 4.58 -6.26
C GLY A 292 13.04 4.50 -7.43
N LEU A 293 11.99 3.69 -7.30
CA LEU A 293 10.90 3.57 -8.28
C LEU A 293 10.17 4.91 -8.46
N GLY A 294 9.90 5.61 -7.36
CA GLY A 294 9.29 6.92 -7.41
C GLY A 294 10.18 7.99 -8.06
N TRP A 295 11.50 7.90 -7.90
CA TRP A 295 12.44 8.78 -8.59
C TRP A 295 12.42 8.52 -10.10
N LEU A 296 12.44 7.25 -10.54
CA LEU A 296 12.29 6.88 -11.95
C LEU A 296 11.00 7.47 -12.55
N ARG A 297 9.89 7.39 -11.82
CA ARG A 297 8.61 7.99 -12.23
C ARG A 297 8.70 9.51 -12.38
N SER A 298 9.34 10.18 -11.44
CA SER A 298 9.43 11.64 -11.42
C SER A 298 10.36 12.17 -12.51
N ALA A 299 11.49 11.49 -12.73
CA ALA A 299 12.52 11.92 -13.66
C ALA A 299 12.19 11.58 -15.13
N SER A 300 11.61 10.40 -15.38
CA SER A 300 11.25 9.98 -16.75
C SER A 300 9.89 10.51 -17.22
N GLY A 301 9.03 10.92 -16.30
CA GLY A 301 7.63 11.25 -16.59
C GLY A 301 6.74 10.03 -16.89
N SER A 302 7.31 8.82 -16.87
CA SER A 302 6.65 7.55 -17.20
C SER A 302 6.76 6.57 -16.04
N THR A 303 5.75 5.72 -15.88
CA THR A 303 5.72 4.62 -14.92
C THR A 303 6.38 3.36 -15.49
N LEU A 304 6.53 3.27 -16.82
CA LEU A 304 7.07 2.09 -17.49
C LEU A 304 8.51 1.73 -17.09
N PRO A 305 9.46 2.68 -16.90
CA PRO A 305 10.77 2.36 -16.32
C PRO A 305 10.67 1.71 -14.95
N GLY A 306 9.78 2.22 -14.08
CA GLY A 306 9.52 1.64 -12.76
C GLY A 306 8.98 0.22 -12.86
N ILE A 307 8.02 -0.05 -13.75
CA ILE A 307 7.49 -1.39 -14.00
C ILE A 307 8.60 -2.37 -14.41
N VAL A 308 9.48 -1.97 -15.32
CA VAL A 308 10.60 -2.81 -15.76
C VAL A 308 11.59 -3.07 -14.64
N THR A 309 11.96 -2.05 -13.87
CA THR A 309 12.88 -2.20 -12.74
C THR A 309 12.29 -3.06 -11.63
N HIS A 310 11.02 -2.86 -11.29
CA HIS A 310 10.31 -3.61 -10.25
C HIS A 310 10.13 -5.08 -10.64
N ALA A 311 9.50 -5.35 -11.79
CA ALA A 311 9.32 -6.71 -12.26
C ALA A 311 10.67 -7.41 -12.52
N GLY A 312 11.68 -6.67 -13.00
CA GLY A 312 13.02 -7.19 -13.20
C GLY A 312 13.73 -7.55 -11.89
N TYR A 313 13.54 -6.76 -10.84
CA TYR A 313 14.04 -7.04 -9.49
C TYR A 313 13.41 -8.31 -8.92
N ASP A 314 12.07 -8.37 -8.90
CA ASP A 314 11.34 -9.53 -8.37
C ASP A 314 11.65 -10.81 -9.13
N LEU A 315 11.75 -10.71 -10.47
CA LEU A 315 12.16 -11.83 -11.32
C LEU A 315 13.56 -12.31 -10.97
N ALA A 316 14.52 -11.39 -10.81
CA ALA A 316 15.90 -11.75 -10.50
C ALA A 316 16.00 -12.43 -9.12
N VAL A 317 15.41 -11.83 -8.09
CA VAL A 317 15.40 -12.39 -6.72
C VAL A 317 14.69 -13.74 -6.69
N GLY A 318 13.52 -13.86 -7.34
CA GLY A 318 12.78 -15.10 -7.41
C GLY A 318 13.55 -16.22 -8.11
N LEU A 319 14.19 -15.93 -9.25
CA LEU A 319 15.01 -16.93 -9.97
C LEU A 319 16.26 -17.32 -9.18
N ILE A 320 16.93 -16.38 -8.50
CA ILE A 320 18.03 -16.71 -7.59
C ILE A 320 17.55 -17.64 -6.48
N GLY A 321 16.34 -17.39 -5.94
CA GLY A 321 15.71 -18.25 -4.95
C GLY A 321 15.42 -19.67 -5.42
N LEU A 322 15.25 -19.91 -6.73
CA LEU A 322 15.08 -21.26 -7.29
C LEU A 322 16.40 -22.06 -7.40
N LEU A 323 17.55 -21.42 -7.25
CA LEU A 323 18.87 -22.06 -7.35
C LEU A 323 19.35 -22.63 -6.00
N HIS A 324 18.64 -22.36 -4.91
CA HIS A 324 18.99 -22.69 -3.54
C HIS A 324 17.89 -23.51 -2.87
#